data_AF-A0A0N0L229-F1
#
_entry.id   AF-A0A0N0L229-F1
#
_cell.length_a   1.000
_cell.length_b   1.000
_cell.length_c   1.000
_cell.angle_alpha   90.00
_cell.angle_beta   90.00
_cell.angle_gamma   90.00
#
_symmetry.space_group_name_H-M   'P 1'
#
loop_
_entity.id
_entity.type
_entity.pdbx_description
1 polymer ?
#
loop_
_entity_poly.entity_id
_entity_poly.type
_entity_poly.pdbx_seq_one_letter_code
_entity_poly.pdbx_strand_id
1 'polypeptide(L)' 'MSRRTHTATVIQDIKSRMTATGTDGHKVAQAADITIADLNARLQGTHEFNVAELVTVGGFFAFTPAQLFTEAA' A
#
# COMPACT_ATOMS: atom_id res chain seq x y z
N MET A 1 6.32 15.33 -9.34
CA MET A 1 6.26 14.97 -7.91
C MET A 1 7.57 14.28 -7.50
N SER A 2 8.09 14.59 -6.32
CA SER A 2 9.28 13.89 -5.77
C SER A 2 8.90 12.47 -5.32
N ARG A 3 9.79 11.48 -5.50
CA ARG A 3 9.54 10.06 -5.10
C ARG A 3 9.00 9.93 -3.67
N ARG A 4 9.51 10.73 -2.72
CA ARG A 4 9.04 10.79 -1.34
C ARG A 4 7.56 11.14 -1.18
N THR A 5 7.05 12.06 -1.99
CA THR A 5 5.63 12.44 -1.96
C THR A 5 4.76 11.28 -2.43
N HIS A 6 5.26 10.49 -3.38
CA HIS A 6 4.55 9.37 -3.95
C HIS A 6 4.42 8.19 -2.97
N THR A 7 5.51 7.85 -2.26
CA THR A 7 5.50 6.82 -1.22
C THR A 7 4.51 7.17 -0.09
N ALA A 8 4.45 8.44 0.31
CA ALA A 8 3.52 8.89 1.35
C ALA A 8 2.04 8.77 0.90
N THR A 9 1.72 9.12 -0.35
CA THR A 9 0.37 8.96 -0.91
C THR A 9 -0.06 7.49 -0.90
N VAL A 10 0.80 6.59 -1.39
CA VAL A 10 0.51 5.15 -1.43
C VAL A 10 0.27 4.58 -0.02
N ILE A 11 1.10 4.95 0.95
CA ILE A 11 0.91 4.54 2.36
C ILE A 11 -0.44 5.02 2.88
N GLN A 12 -0.81 6.26 2.59
CA GLN A 12 -2.04 6.87 3.06
C GLN A 12 -3.28 6.22 2.45
N ASP A 13 -3.24 5.89 1.14
CA ASP A 13 -4.29 5.14 0.46
C ASP A 13 -4.52 3.76 1.07
N ILE A 14 -3.43 3.00 1.29
CA ILE A 14 -3.50 1.67 1.90
C ILE A 14 -4.12 1.77 3.30
N LYS A 15 -3.68 2.71 4.14
CA LYS A 15 -4.25 2.93 5.48
C LYS A 15 -5.73 3.32 5.44
N SER A 16 -6.10 4.21 4.52
CA SER A 16 -7.48 4.66 4.35
C SER A 16 -8.40 3.49 3.98
N ARG A 17 -7.97 2.64 3.05
CA ARG A 17 -8.72 1.45 2.64
C ARG A 17 -8.81 0.38 3.70
N MET A 18 -7.72 0.11 4.43
CA MET A 18 -7.74 -0.78 5.59
C MET A 18 -8.80 -0.33 6.59
N THR A 19 -8.87 0.98 6.86
CA THR A 19 -9.86 1.57 7.76
C THR A 19 -11.29 1.48 7.18
N ALA A 20 -11.48 1.83 5.90
CA ALA A 20 -12.79 1.84 5.25
C ALA A 20 -13.41 0.44 5.12
N THR A 21 -12.58 -0.58 4.90
CA THR A 21 -13.01 -1.98 4.74
C THR A 21 -12.98 -2.78 6.05
N GLY A 22 -12.43 -2.21 7.12
CA GLY A 22 -12.14 -2.96 8.35
C GLY A 22 -11.16 -4.12 8.11
N THR A 23 -10.31 -4.03 7.08
CA THR A 23 -9.36 -5.09 6.73
C THR A 23 -8.23 -5.12 7.75
N ASP A 24 -8.04 -6.30 8.32
CA ASP A 24 -6.93 -6.57 9.22
C ASP A 24 -5.58 -6.56 8.49
N GLY A 25 -4.55 -6.00 9.14
CA GLY A 25 -3.20 -5.91 8.58
C GLY A 25 -2.62 -7.26 8.18
N HIS A 26 -3.00 -8.37 8.84
CA HIS A 26 -2.52 -9.71 8.49
C HIS A 26 -2.99 -10.14 7.12
N LYS A 27 -4.20 -9.76 6.72
CA LYS A 27 -4.71 -10.05 5.37
C LYS A 27 -3.95 -9.27 4.30
N VAL A 28 -3.60 -8.02 4.59
CA VAL A 28 -2.81 -7.18 3.68
C VAL A 28 -1.39 -7.70 3.53
N ALA A 29 -0.74 -8.06 4.65
CA ALA A 29 0.60 -8.64 4.63
C ALA A 29 0.61 -9.99 3.91
N GLN A 30 -0.41 -10.83 4.14
CA GLN A 30 -0.59 -12.09 3.43
C GLN A 30 -0.78 -11.88 1.92
N ALA A 31 -1.58 -10.89 1.51
CA ALA A 31 -1.74 -10.56 0.08
C ALA A 31 -0.42 -10.11 -0.55
N ALA A 32 0.39 -9.35 0.18
CA ALA A 32 1.71 -8.89 -0.24
C ALA A 32 2.81 -9.97 -0.16
N ASP A 33 2.52 -11.16 0.39
CA ASP A 33 3.52 -12.20 0.72
C ASP A 33 4.68 -11.66 1.58
N ILE A 34 4.36 -10.78 2.54
CA ILE A 34 5.32 -10.19 3.49
C ILE A 34 4.91 -10.45 4.93
N THR A 35 5.84 -10.22 5.86
CA THR A 35 5.53 -10.29 7.29
C THR A 35 4.74 -9.06 7.75
N ILE A 36 4.08 -9.16 8.92
CA ILE A 36 3.41 -7.99 9.51
C ILE A 36 4.40 -6.89 9.91
N ALA A 37 5.61 -7.29 10.32
CA ALA A 37 6.67 -6.35 10.67
C ALA A 37 7.11 -5.56 9.43
N ASP A 38 7.25 -6.25 8.31
CA ASP A 38 7.54 -5.68 6.99
C ASP A 38 6.47 -4.71 6.50
N LEU A 39 5.19 -5.10 6.62
CA LEU A 39 4.07 -4.23 6.29
C LEU A 39 4.12 -2.97 7.16
N ASN A 40 4.31 -3.11 8.48
CA ASN A 40 4.40 -1.98 9.40
C ASN A 40 5.57 -1.05 9.07
N ALA A 41 6.74 -1.58 8.73
CA ALA A 41 7.89 -0.77 8.30
C ALA A 41 7.58 0.05 7.04
N ARG A 42 6.84 -0.53 6.10
CA ARG A 42 6.41 0.18 4.88
C ARG A 42 5.33 1.23 5.17
N LEU A 43 4.35 0.89 6.00
CA LEU A 43 3.29 1.82 6.44
C LEU A 43 3.82 2.97 7.32
N GLN A 44 4.99 2.81 7.94
CA GLN A 44 5.70 3.88 8.66
C GLN A 44 6.59 4.71 7.74
N GLY A 45 6.74 4.32 6.46
CA GLY A 45 7.62 4.98 5.50
C GLY A 45 9.10 4.72 5.76
N THR A 46 9.44 3.75 6.62
CA THR A 46 10.82 3.31 6.85
C THR A 46 11.35 2.59 5.62
N HIS A 47 10.52 1.74 5.01
CA HIS A 47 10.80 1.05 3.74
C HIS A 47 9.77 1.43 2.68
N GLU A 48 10.14 1.36 1.40
CA GLU A 48 9.21 1.56 0.29
C GLU A 48 8.55 0.23 -0.09
N PHE A 49 7.28 0.29 -0.50
CA PHE A 49 6.65 -0.85 -1.16
C PHE A 49 7.30 -1.07 -2.53
N ASN A 50 7.61 -2.33 -2.85
CA ASN A 50 8.02 -2.67 -4.20
C ASN A 50 6.78 -2.79 -5.12
N VAL A 51 7.02 -2.80 -6.43
CA VAL A 51 5.92 -2.83 -7.42
C VAL A 51 5.09 -4.11 -7.31
N ALA A 52 5.69 -5.25 -7.00
CA ALA A 52 4.99 -6.52 -6.87
C ALA A 52 4.01 -6.50 -5.67
N GLU A 53 4.46 -5.99 -4.52
CA GLU A 53 3.65 -5.79 -3.32
C GLU A 53 2.48 -4.83 -3.58
N LEU A 54 2.71 -3.76 -4.35
CA LEU A 54 1.62 -2.83 -4.71
C LEU A 54 0.61 -3.45 -5.65
N VAL A 55 1.05 -4.30 -6.58
CA VAL A 55 0.14 -5.03 -7.48
C VAL A 55 -0.72 -6.01 -6.70
N THR A 56 -0.14 -6.75 -5.76
CA THR A 56 -0.90 -7.75 -4.99
C THR A 56 -1.82 -7.10 -3.96
N VAL A 57 -1.37 -6.07 -3.24
CA VAL A 57 -2.20 -5.28 -2.32
C VAL A 57 -3.30 -4.54 -3.08
N GLY A 58 -2.98 -3.96 -4.24
CA GLY A 58 -3.96 -3.34 -5.12
C GLY A 58 -5.03 -4.32 -5.58
N GLY A 59 -4.62 -5.51 -6.04
CA GLY A 59 -5.52 -6.60 -6.40
C GLY A 59 -6.42 -7.02 -5.23
N PHE A 60 -5.87 -7.11 -4.01
CA PHE A 60 -6.63 -7.44 -2.80
C PHE A 60 -7.72 -6.40 -2.49
N PHE A 61 -7.40 -5.11 -2.63
CA PHE A 61 -8.34 -4.02 -2.40
C PHE A 61 -9.15 -3.60 -3.64
N ALA A 62 -9.07 -4.38 -4.72
CA ALA A 62 -9.69 -4.10 -6.02
C ALA A 62 -9.40 -2.69 -6.56
N PHE A 63 -8.17 -2.19 -6.40
CA PHE A 63 -7.69 -1.00 -7.09
C PHE A 63 -6.51 -1.34 -8.00
N THR A 64 -6.47 -0.67 -9.14
CA THR A 64 -5.32 -0.81 -10.04
C THR A 64 -4.18 0.06 -9.54
N PRO A 65 -2.91 -0.37 -9.65
CA PRO A 65 -1.77 0.49 -9.33
C PRO A 65 -1.87 1.83 -10.05
N ALA A 66 -2.43 1.85 -11.28
CA ALA A 66 -2.75 3.05 -12.03
C ALA A 66 -3.56 4.09 -11.23
N GLN A 67 -4.48 3.69 -10.36
CA GLN A 67 -5.21 4.63 -9.49
C GLN A 67 -4.32 5.28 -8.43
N LEU A 68 -3.30 4.57 -7.92
CA LEU A 68 -2.27 5.17 -7.05
C LEU A 68 -1.37 6.17 -7.81
N PHE A 69 -1.20 5.97 -9.12
CA PHE A 69 -0.38 6.82 -9.99
C PHE A 69 -1.15 7.97 -10.65
N THR A 70 -2.49 7.95 -10.68
CA THR A 70 -3.32 8.86 -11.48
C THR A 70 -3.84 10.08 -10.70
N GLU A 71 -3.87 10.08 -9.36
CA GLU A 71 -4.11 11.31 -8.56
C GLU A 71 -2.88 12.24 -8.49
N ALA A 72 -2.00 12.16 -9.49
CA ALA A 72 -0.80 12.99 -9.60
C ALA A 72 -0.76 13.87 -10.87
N ALA A 73 -1.88 13.96 -11.60
CA ALA A 73 -2.04 14.80 -12.79
C ALA A 73 -2.77 16.11 -12.47
#